data_AF-C6H4K9-F1
#
_entry.id   AF-C6H4K9-F1
#
_cell.length_a   1.000
_cell.length_b   1.000
_cell.length_c   1.000
_cell.angle_alpha   90.00
_cell.angle_beta   90.00
_cell.angle_gamma   90.00
#
_symmetry.space_group_name_H-M   'P 1'
#
loop_
_entity.id
_entity.type
_entity.pdbx_description
1 polymer ?
#
loop_
_entity_poly.entity_id
_entity_poly.type
_entity_poly.pdbx_seq_one_letter_code
_entity_poly.pdbx_strand_id
1 'polypeptide(L)'
;MRPPPHHDEEWEEAVEFGDEPALVLARCGEYCGYGRYRLLPWVYYPSDAIPDFDLLNLEQIHRLRKKLYLKEDGRPLLRAPPHDEFRILRQQLGFFLREFQEAIFNLLKPAEITEWDPISALLNDGPSPNPY
;
A
#
# COMPACT_ATOMS: atom_id res chain seq x y z
N MET A 1 14.99 -13.66 26.48
CA MET A 1 15.79 -12.80 25.59
C MET A 1 14.81 -11.98 24.76
N ARG A 2 14.92 -10.65 24.77
CA ARG A 2 14.19 -9.83 23.78
C ARG A 2 14.84 -10.10 22.41
N PRO A 3 14.07 -10.29 21.32
CA PRO A 3 14.66 -10.34 19.98
C PRO A 3 15.45 -9.04 19.74
N PRO A 4 16.56 -9.07 18.98
CA PRO A 4 17.29 -7.84 18.67
C PRO A 4 16.35 -6.88 17.94
N PRO A 5 16.33 -5.58 18.29
CA PRO A 5 15.51 -4.63 17.56
C PRO A 5 16.02 -4.52 16.11
N HIS A 6 15.05 -4.29 15.24
CA HIS A 6 15.09 -4.07 13.82
C HIS A 6 16.19 -3.09 13.35
N HIS A 7 17.35 -3.59 12.91
CA HIS A 7 18.36 -2.76 12.23
C HIS A 7 17.77 -1.95 11.06
N ASP A 8 16.76 -2.47 10.38
CA ASP A 8 16.13 -1.79 9.25
C ASP A 8 15.23 -0.61 9.67
N GLU A 9 14.62 -0.67 10.86
CA GLU A 9 13.78 0.43 11.37
C GLU A 9 14.65 1.58 11.87
N GLU A 10 15.72 1.26 12.61
CA GLU A 10 16.70 2.26 13.06
C GLU A 10 17.37 2.95 11.87
N TRP A 11 17.71 2.19 10.82
CA TRP A 11 18.26 2.74 9.58
C TRP A 11 17.24 3.62 8.85
N GLU A 12 15.98 3.19 8.75
CA GLU A 12 14.91 3.95 8.12
C GLU A 12 14.70 5.29 8.82
N GLU A 13 14.62 5.29 10.15
CA GLU A 13 14.53 6.52 10.94
C GLU A 13 15.75 7.41 10.71
N ALA A 14 16.97 6.85 10.71
CA ALA A 14 18.19 7.63 10.47
C ALA A 14 18.21 8.30 9.08
N VAL A 15 17.64 7.63 8.06
CA VAL A 15 17.50 8.22 6.71
C VAL A 15 16.45 9.32 6.70
N GLU A 16 15.29 9.10 7.34
CA GLU A 16 14.16 10.05 7.29
C GLU A 16 14.35 11.29 8.17
N PHE A 17 15.10 11.18 9.26
CA PHE A 17 15.43 12.28 10.17
C PHE A 17 16.85 12.86 9.95
N GLY A 18 17.49 12.52 8.84
CA GLY A 18 18.77 13.10 8.44
C GLY A 18 18.69 14.58 8.09
N ASP A 19 19.83 15.16 7.70
CA ASP A 19 19.92 16.59 7.35
C ASP A 19 19.08 16.95 6.11
N GLU A 20 18.89 15.99 5.20
CA GLU A 20 18.08 16.15 4.00
C GLU A 20 16.73 15.43 4.16
N PRO A 21 15.60 16.08 3.78
CA PRO A 21 14.30 15.44 3.85
C PRO A 21 14.25 14.25 2.89
N ALA A 22 13.94 13.07 3.43
CA ALA A 22 13.79 11.84 2.65
C ALA A 22 12.64 10.97 3.20
N LEU A 23 12.13 10.07 2.37
CA LEU A 23 11.17 9.04 2.77
C LEU A 23 11.61 7.68 2.23
N VAL A 24 11.69 6.69 3.11
CA VAL A 24 11.90 5.30 2.70
C VAL A 24 10.57 4.74 2.21
N LEU A 25 10.50 4.51 0.90
CA LEU A 25 9.36 3.86 0.25
C LEU A 25 9.42 2.35 0.46
N ALA A 26 10.61 1.76 0.27
CA ALA A 26 10.85 0.34 0.43
C ALA A 26 12.24 0.04 0.99
N ARG A 27 12.36 -0.94 1.88
CA ARG A 27 13.64 -1.42 2.43
C ARG A 27 14.32 -2.38 1.47
N CYS A 28 15.60 -2.64 1.71
CA CYS A 28 16.27 -3.77 1.07
C CYS A 28 15.57 -5.08 1.48
N GLY A 29 15.40 -6.00 0.53
CA GLY A 29 14.73 -7.28 0.76
C GLY A 29 13.21 -7.21 0.86
N GLU A 30 12.57 -6.04 0.77
CA GLU A 30 11.12 -5.96 0.71
C GLU A 30 10.57 -6.38 -0.66
N TYR A 31 9.44 -7.09 -0.64
CA TYR A 31 8.69 -7.47 -1.83
C TYR A 31 8.05 -6.25 -2.49
N CYS A 32 8.17 -6.08 -3.81
CA CYS A 32 7.65 -4.92 -4.55
C CYS A 32 6.69 -5.32 -5.69
N GLY A 33 5.90 -6.38 -5.48
CA GLY A 33 5.00 -6.90 -6.51
C GLY A 33 5.70 -7.77 -7.56
N TYR A 34 4.90 -8.43 -8.40
CA TYR A 34 5.35 -9.22 -9.56
C TYR A 34 6.47 -10.25 -9.30
N GLY A 35 6.52 -10.84 -8.11
CA GLY A 35 7.55 -11.84 -7.77
C GLY A 35 8.95 -11.26 -7.50
N ARG A 36 9.07 -9.95 -7.29
CA ARG A 36 10.37 -9.26 -7.15
C ARG A 36 10.60 -8.72 -5.74
N TYR A 37 11.87 -8.75 -5.33
CA TYR A 37 12.36 -8.16 -4.08
C TYR A 37 13.36 -7.05 -4.38
N ARG A 38 13.36 -6.01 -3.54
CA ARG A 38 14.30 -4.88 -3.66
C ARG A 38 15.72 -5.32 -3.31
N LEU A 39 16.64 -5.21 -4.27
CA LEU A 39 18.07 -5.41 -4.02
C LEU A 39 18.72 -4.23 -3.30
N LEU A 40 18.17 -3.03 -3.50
CA LEU A 40 18.59 -1.80 -2.86
C LEU A 40 17.36 -1.09 -2.30
N PRO A 41 17.48 -0.40 -1.16
CA PRO A 41 16.38 0.38 -0.62
C PRO A 41 15.90 1.41 -1.65
N TRP A 42 14.63 1.76 -1.57
CA TRP A 42 14.06 2.85 -2.33
C TRP A 42 13.78 4.00 -1.39
N VAL A 43 14.62 5.03 -1.50
CA VAL A 43 14.47 6.30 -0.80
C VAL A 43 13.97 7.32 -1.80
N TYR A 44 12.95 8.08 -1.42
CA TYR A 44 12.43 9.21 -2.16
C TYR A 44 12.92 10.50 -1.53
N TYR A 45 13.49 11.37 -2.36
CA TYR A 45 13.80 12.75 -2.02
C TYR A 45 12.78 13.68 -2.68
N PRO A 46 12.43 14.83 -2.06
CA PRO A 46 11.46 15.78 -2.62
C PRO A 46 11.73 16.25 -4.05
N SER A 47 13.00 16.26 -4.50
CA SER A 47 13.41 16.60 -5.86
C SER A 47 13.25 15.45 -6.86
N ASP A 48 12.97 14.24 -6.41
CA ASP A 48 12.82 13.08 -7.28
C ASP A 48 11.50 13.14 -8.05
N ALA A 49 11.45 12.39 -9.16
CA ALA A 49 10.18 12.13 -9.82
C ALA A 49 9.23 11.37 -8.89
N ILE A 50 7.93 11.64 -9.03
CA ILE A 50 6.90 10.94 -8.27
C ILE A 50 6.98 9.44 -8.57
N PRO A 51 7.04 8.59 -7.54
CA PRO A 51 7.15 7.15 -7.75
C PRO A 51 5.87 6.60 -8.36
N ASP A 52 6.03 5.56 -9.17
CA ASP A 52 4.91 4.72 -9.59
C ASP A 52 4.45 3.86 -8.40
N PHE A 53 3.26 4.16 -7.88
CA PHE A 53 2.72 3.50 -6.70
C PHE A 53 2.25 2.07 -6.97
N ASP A 54 2.04 1.67 -8.23
CA ASP A 54 1.69 0.30 -8.61
C ASP A 54 2.84 -0.70 -8.32
N LEU A 55 4.05 -0.17 -8.13
CA LEU A 55 5.23 -0.95 -7.75
C LEU A 55 5.33 -1.19 -6.24
N LEU A 56 4.45 -0.59 -5.44
CA LEU A 56 4.42 -0.76 -4.00
C LEU A 56 3.38 -1.80 -3.60
N ASN A 57 3.74 -2.63 -2.63
CA ASN A 57 2.78 -3.55 -2.02
C ASN A 57 1.87 -2.81 -1.01
N LEU A 58 0.80 -3.47 -0.56
CA LEU A 58 -0.17 -2.88 0.37
C LEU A 58 0.44 -2.43 1.71
N GLU A 59 1.43 -3.15 2.24
CA GLU A 59 2.11 -2.81 3.49
C GLU A 59 2.95 -1.54 3.32
N GLN A 60 3.69 -1.42 2.22
CA GLN A 60 4.47 -0.24 1.84
C GLN A 60 3.56 0.98 1.64
N ILE A 61 2.44 0.81 0.93
CA ILE A 61 1.42 1.85 0.76
C ILE A 61 0.86 2.28 2.12
N HIS A 62 0.54 1.35 3.02
CA HIS A 62 0.01 1.66 4.34
C HIS A 62 1.03 2.40 5.22
N ARG A 63 2.31 2.00 5.19
CA ARG A 63 3.40 2.70 5.88
C ARG A 63 3.57 4.12 5.32
N LEU A 64 3.63 4.26 4.00
CA LEU A 64 3.79 5.55 3.32
C LEU A 64 2.61 6.49 3.61
N ARG A 65 1.38 5.97 3.60
CA ARG A 65 0.17 6.70 3.99
C ARG A 65 0.29 7.29 5.39
N LYS A 66 0.79 6.52 6.36
CA LYS A 66 1.00 7.00 7.74
C LYS A 66 2.06 8.11 7.79
N LYS A 67 3.20 7.92 7.13
CA LYS A 67 4.29 8.92 7.04
C LYS A 67 3.82 10.23 6.42
N LEU A 68 2.96 10.15 5.40
CA LEU A 68 2.40 11.31 4.70
C LEU A 68 1.15 11.90 5.36
N TYR A 69 0.78 11.40 6.55
CA TYR A 69 -0.39 11.86 7.30
C TYR A 69 -1.69 11.81 6.50
N LEU A 70 -1.93 10.71 5.78
CA LEU A 70 -3.15 10.47 5.01
C LEU A 70 -4.12 9.55 5.76
N LYS A 71 -5.42 9.84 5.61
CA LYS A 71 -6.52 8.94 5.97
C LYS A 71 -6.60 7.77 4.99
N GLU A 72 -7.42 6.78 5.32
CA GLU A 72 -7.63 5.60 4.45
C GLU A 72 -8.28 5.99 3.13
N ASP A 73 -9.13 7.01 3.11
CA ASP A 73 -9.76 7.59 1.90
C ASP A 73 -8.82 8.49 1.08
N GLY A 74 -7.51 8.49 1.37
CA GLY A 74 -6.51 9.30 0.69
C GLY A 74 -6.59 10.80 0.97
N ARG A 75 -7.42 11.26 1.93
CA ARG A 75 -7.47 12.68 2.32
C ARG A 75 -6.41 12.98 3.39
N PRO A 76 -5.76 14.16 3.37
CA PRO A 76 -4.86 14.57 4.45
C PRO A 76 -5.54 14.61 5.82
N LEU A 77 -4.82 14.20 6.86
CA LEU A 77 -5.19 14.42 8.25
C LEU A 77 -5.07 15.91 8.58
N LEU A 78 -5.87 16.39 9.55
CA LEU A 78 -5.83 17.80 9.99
C LEU A 78 -4.44 18.25 10.49
N ARG A 79 -3.65 17.30 11.01
CA ARG A 79 -2.27 17.52 11.48
C ARG A 79 -1.22 17.48 10.38
N ALA A 80 -1.60 17.20 9.13
CA ALA A 80 -0.65 17.13 8.03
C ALA A 80 -0.05 18.53 7.79
N PRO A 81 1.28 18.67 7.69
CA PRO A 81 1.90 19.94 7.33
C PRO A 81 1.39 20.41 5.95
N PRO A 82 0.82 21.61 5.82
CA PRO A 82 0.20 22.04 4.56
C PRO A 82 1.23 22.42 3.47
N HIS A 83 2.46 22.76 3.86
CA HIS A 83 3.48 23.33 2.97
C HIS A 83 4.89 22.73 3.21
N ASP A 84 4.95 21.44 3.55
CA ASP A 84 6.21 20.71 3.62
C ASP A 84 6.67 20.21 2.24
N GLU A 85 7.90 19.73 2.18
CA GLU A 85 8.60 19.24 1.00
C GLU A 85 7.88 18.03 0.38
N PHE A 86 7.15 17.25 1.19
CA PHE A 86 6.39 16.09 0.76
C PHE A 86 4.96 16.39 0.33
N ARG A 87 4.55 17.66 0.23
CA ARG A 87 3.18 18.05 -0.16
C ARG A 87 2.74 17.42 -1.49
N ILE A 88 3.61 17.43 -2.50
CA ILE A 88 3.29 16.87 -3.83
C ILE A 88 3.12 15.36 -3.75
N LEU A 89 4.06 14.65 -3.10
CA LEU A 89 3.96 13.20 -2.90
C LEU A 89 2.68 12.82 -2.15
N ARG A 90 2.32 13.57 -1.09
CA ARG A 90 1.07 13.40 -0.34
C ARG A 90 -0.16 13.54 -1.24
N GLN A 91 -0.20 14.54 -2.11
CA GLN A 91 -1.31 14.74 -3.04
C GLN A 91 -1.44 13.58 -4.03
N GLN A 92 -0.32 13.13 -4.59
CA GLN A 92 -0.27 12.05 -5.58
C GLN A 92 -0.68 10.71 -4.96
N LEU A 93 -0.14 10.36 -3.79
CA LEU A 93 -0.56 9.14 -3.09
C LEU A 93 -2.04 9.22 -2.68
N GLY A 94 -2.50 10.39 -2.22
CA GLY A 94 -3.90 10.58 -1.90
C GLY A 94 -4.83 10.37 -3.09
N PHE A 95 -4.43 10.80 -4.29
CA PHE A 95 -5.15 10.55 -5.53
C PHE A 95 -5.17 9.07 -5.88
N PHE A 96 -4.00 8.43 -5.89
CA PHE A 96 -3.86 7.00 -6.11
C PHE A 96 -4.76 6.16 -5.19
N LEU A 97 -4.78 6.45 -3.89
CA LEU A 97 -5.60 5.71 -2.93
C LEU A 97 -7.11 5.80 -3.23
N ARG A 98 -7.58 6.95 -3.74
CA ARG A 98 -8.99 7.12 -4.11
C ARG A 98 -9.34 6.34 -5.37
N GLU A 99 -8.48 6.41 -6.39
CA GLU A 99 -8.66 5.62 -7.61
C GLU A 99 -8.59 4.12 -7.33
N PHE A 100 -7.65 3.69 -6.49
CA PHE A 100 -7.52 2.30 -6.07
C PHE A 100 -8.77 1.79 -5.34
N GLN A 101 -9.33 2.59 -4.43
CA GLN A 101 -10.58 2.25 -3.77
C GLN A 101 -11.74 2.17 -4.75
N GLU A 102 -11.87 3.13 -5.65
CA GLU A 102 -12.91 3.14 -6.68
C GLU A 102 -12.79 1.91 -7.60
N ALA A 103 -11.57 1.55 -8.01
CA ALA A 103 -11.30 0.35 -8.80
C ALA A 103 -11.69 -0.93 -8.04
N ILE A 104 -11.33 -1.04 -6.76
CA ILE A 104 -11.75 -2.17 -5.91
C ILE A 104 -13.27 -2.23 -5.80
N PHE A 105 -13.95 -1.12 -5.50
CA PHE A 105 -15.41 -1.10 -5.42
C PHE A 105 -16.09 -1.48 -6.73
N ASN A 106 -15.50 -1.09 -7.87
CA ASN A 106 -15.99 -1.45 -9.19
C ASN A 106 -15.74 -2.92 -9.55
N LEU A 107 -14.62 -3.49 -9.13
CA LEU A 107 -14.27 -4.92 -9.30
C LEU A 107 -15.04 -5.83 -8.33
N LEU A 108 -15.36 -5.32 -7.15
CA LEU A 108 -16.07 -6.02 -6.08
C LEU A 108 -17.56 -5.65 -6.05
N LYS A 109 -18.16 -5.31 -7.20
CA LYS A 109 -19.60 -5.05 -7.25
C LYS A 109 -20.32 -6.26 -6.66
N PRO A 110 -21.13 -6.09 -5.58
CA PRO A 110 -21.73 -7.20 -4.86
C PRO A 110 -22.55 -8.13 -5.76
N ALA A 111 -23.14 -7.60 -6.83
CA ALA A 111 -23.88 -8.36 -7.84
C ALA A 111 -23.01 -9.39 -8.59
N GLU A 112 -21.73 -9.08 -8.81
CA GLU A 112 -20.77 -9.97 -9.49
C GLU A 112 -20.10 -10.94 -8.50
N ILE A 113 -19.98 -10.55 -7.22
CA ILE A 113 -19.45 -11.44 -6.15
C ILE A 113 -20.45 -12.52 -5.78
N THR A 114 -21.76 -12.23 -5.78
CA THR A 114 -22.79 -13.25 -5.50
C THR A 114 -22.83 -14.38 -6.54
N GLU A 115 -22.33 -14.15 -7.75
CA GLU A 115 -22.16 -15.19 -8.77
C GLU A 115 -20.86 -16.00 -8.60
N TRP A 116 -19.90 -15.46 -7.85
CA TRP A 116 -18.58 -16.07 -7.61
C TRP A 116 -18.51 -16.93 -6.35
N ASP A 117 -19.60 -17.11 -5.60
CA ASP A 117 -19.61 -18.04 -4.47
C ASP A 117 -19.44 -19.48 -5.00
N PRO A 118 -18.25 -20.09 -4.85
CA PRO A 118 -18.00 -21.42 -5.39
C PRO A 118 -18.89 -22.46 -4.71
N ILE A 119 -19.35 -22.18 -3.48
CA ILE A 119 -20.27 -23.04 -2.73
C ILE A 119 -21.67 -22.95 -3.34
N SER A 120 -22.14 -21.75 -3.70
CA SER A 120 -23.45 -21.58 -4.36
C SER A 120 -23.47 -22.21 -5.75
N ALA A 121 -22.38 -22.11 -6.52
CA ALA A 121 -22.22 -22.82 -7.79
C ALA A 121 -22.19 -24.36 -7.59
N LEU A 122 -21.46 -24.86 -6.59
CA LEU A 122 -21.43 -26.30 -6.24
C LEU A 122 -22.80 -26.84 -5.76
N LEU A 123 -23.58 -26.02 -5.05
CA LEU A 123 -24.91 -26.40 -4.55
C LEU A 123 -25.97 -26.39 -5.65
N ASN A 124 -25.83 -25.56 -6.68
CA ASN A 124 -26.79 -25.45 -7.78
C ASN A 124 -26.44 -26.34 -9.00
N ASP A 125 -25.14 -26.55 -9.30
CA ASP A 125 -24.68 -27.32 -10.47
C ASP A 125 -24.05 -28.68 -10.12
N GLY A 126 -23.87 -28.99 -8.83
CA GLY A 126 -23.40 -30.29 -8.39
C GLY A 126 -24.44 -31.39 -8.64
N PRO A 127 -24.05 -32.63 -8.99
CA PRO A 127 -25.01 -33.71 -9.13
C PRO A 127 -25.69 -33.92 -7.77
N SER A 128 -27.01 -33.70 -7.74
CA SER A 128 -27.85 -34.01 -6.58
C SER A 128 -27.51 -35.41 -6.09
N PRO A 129 -27.13 -35.59 -4.81
CA PRO A 129 -26.84 -36.91 -4.29
C PRO A 129 -28.11 -37.74 -4.41
N ASN A 130 -28.07 -38.69 -5.36
CA ASN A 130 -29.15 -39.60 -5.66
C ASN A 130 -29.49 -40.39 -4.38
N PRO A 131 -30.74 -40.36 -3.89
CA PRO A 131 -31.11 -41.06 -2.66
C PRO A 131 -31.34 -42.54 -2.99
N TYR A 132 -30.25 -43.29 -3.08
CA TYR A 132 -30.27 -44.75 -3.06
C TYR A 132 -29.39 -45.26 -1.93
#